data_AF-A0A4P6PVN7-F1
#
_entry.id   AF-A0A4P6PVN7-F1
#
_cell.length_a   1.000
_cell.length_b   1.000
_cell.length_c   1.000
_cell.angle_alpha   90.00
_cell.angle_beta   90.00
_cell.angle_gamma   90.00
#
_symmetry.space_group_name_H-M   'P 1'
#
loop_
_entity.id
_entity.type
_entity.pdbx_description
1 polymer ?
#
loop_
_entity_poly.entity_id
_entity_poly.type
_entity_poly.pdbx_seq_one_letter_code
_entity_poly.pdbx_strand_id
1 'polypeptide(L)'
;MTTWDIQPTEVNGIVQTVGGHVGGGDGEGGLVAKIETFGNHVQDAGTAAASGPIGTALEEFVGEYGTTLQEMVLKSGSCIRGCVDATSAYMNGNLQMASDAQGNAGNIENLGL
;
A
#
# COMPACT_ATOMS: atom_id res chain seq x y z
N MET A 1 -21.74 -14.25 13.02
CA MET A 1 -21.03 -13.68 11.85
C MET A 1 -20.52 -12.30 12.24
N THR A 2 -19.25 -12.04 12.02
CA THR A 2 -18.60 -10.77 12.38
C THR A 2 -19.27 -9.62 11.61
N THR A 3 -19.43 -8.47 12.26
CA THR A 3 -20.09 -7.25 11.76
C THR A 3 -19.45 -6.65 10.49
N TRP A 4 -18.47 -7.32 9.89
CA TRP A 4 -17.68 -6.84 8.77
C TRP A 4 -18.19 -7.45 7.46
N ASP A 5 -18.91 -6.63 6.69
CA ASP A 5 -19.33 -6.94 5.33
C ASP A 5 -18.36 -6.25 4.36
N ILE A 6 -17.22 -6.88 4.11
CA ILE A 6 -16.25 -6.36 3.13
C ILE A 6 -16.52 -6.98 1.76
N GLN A 7 -16.42 -6.17 0.70
CA GLN A 7 -16.53 -6.62 -0.67
C GLN A 7 -15.12 -6.78 -1.28
N PRO A 8 -14.56 -8.01 -1.38
CA PRO A 8 -13.16 -8.21 -1.76
C PRO A 8 -12.79 -7.61 -3.12
N THR A 9 -13.72 -7.68 -4.09
CA THR A 9 -13.54 -7.11 -5.43
C THR A 9 -13.39 -5.60 -5.39
N GLU A 10 -14.19 -4.91 -4.57
CA GLU A 10 -14.13 -3.46 -4.43
C GLU A 10 -12.85 -3.04 -3.71
N VAL A 11 -12.46 -3.77 -2.65
CA VAL A 11 -11.18 -3.55 -1.95
C VAL A 11 -10.01 -3.69 -2.92
N ASN A 12 -10.02 -4.71 -3.79
CA ASN A 12 -8.97 -4.86 -4.80
C ASN A 12 -8.92 -3.66 -5.76
N GLY A 13 -10.07 -3.14 -6.21
CA GLY A 13 -10.12 -1.93 -7.04
C GLY A 13 -9.48 -0.71 -6.36
N ILE A 14 -9.76 -0.52 -5.07
CA ILE A 14 -9.14 0.55 -4.26
C ILE A 14 -7.63 0.31 -4.11
N VAL A 15 -7.21 -0.91 -3.78
CA VAL A 15 -5.78 -1.24 -3.64
C VAL A 15 -5.01 -0.97 -4.93
N GLN A 16 -5.57 -1.33 -6.10
CA GLN A 16 -4.96 -1.04 -7.40
C GLN A 16 -4.85 0.47 -7.66
N THR A 17 -5.90 1.22 -7.32
CA THR A 17 -5.91 2.69 -7.47
C THR A 17 -4.82 3.34 -6.61
N VAL A 18 -4.74 2.96 -5.33
CA VAL A 18 -3.71 3.48 -4.41
C VAL A 18 -2.31 3.01 -4.85
N GLY A 19 -2.15 1.76 -5.28
CA GLY A 19 -0.91 1.25 -5.86
C GLY A 19 -0.44 2.08 -7.05
N GLY A 20 -1.37 2.47 -7.92
CA GLY A 20 -1.09 3.38 -9.04
C GLY A 20 -0.58 4.75 -8.62
N HIS A 21 -1.09 5.31 -7.51
CA HIS A 21 -0.58 6.57 -6.94
C HIS A 21 0.82 6.42 -6.32
N VAL A 22 1.17 5.24 -5.81
CA VAL A 22 2.45 5.00 -5.14
C VAL A 22 3.56 4.70 -6.13
N GLY A 23 3.38 3.68 -6.97
CA GLY A 23 4.43 3.16 -7.87
C GLY A 23 3.96 2.94 -9.31
N GLY A 24 2.72 3.27 -9.68
CA GLY A 24 2.22 2.94 -11.02
C GLY A 24 2.11 1.43 -11.27
N GLY A 25 1.89 1.04 -12.53
CA GLY A 25 1.68 -0.37 -12.92
C GLY A 25 2.96 -1.21 -12.97
N ASP A 26 4.12 -0.56 -13.09
CA ASP A 26 5.46 -1.14 -13.19
C ASP A 26 6.30 -0.98 -11.91
N GLY A 27 5.82 -0.21 -10.93
CA GLY A 27 6.56 0.11 -9.71
C GLY A 27 7.44 1.35 -9.83
N GLU A 28 7.50 1.99 -11.01
CA GLU A 28 8.36 3.14 -11.30
C GLU A 28 7.57 4.45 -11.43
N GLY A 29 6.23 4.38 -11.51
CA GLY A 29 5.35 5.55 -11.61
C GLY A 29 4.97 6.20 -10.28
N GLY A 30 3.88 6.97 -10.27
CA GLY A 30 3.30 7.53 -9.05
C GLY A 30 4.26 8.39 -8.22
N LEU A 31 4.20 8.23 -6.90
CA LEU A 31 5.08 8.91 -5.94
C LEU A 31 6.56 8.56 -6.18
N VAL A 32 6.89 7.32 -6.59
CA VAL A 32 8.27 6.91 -6.91
C VAL A 32 8.87 7.80 -7.99
N ALA A 33 8.23 7.92 -9.16
CA ALA A 33 8.67 8.81 -10.24
C ALA A 33 8.82 10.27 -9.79
N LYS A 34 7.93 10.74 -8.90
CA LYS A 34 7.95 12.13 -8.42
C LYS A 34 9.14 12.42 -7.51
N ILE A 35 9.55 11.45 -6.70
CA ILE A 35 10.75 11.58 -5.83
C ILE A 35 12.01 11.62 -6.68
N GLU A 36 12.10 10.79 -7.73
CA GLU A 36 13.22 10.83 -8.67
C GLU A 36 13.28 12.18 -9.41
N THR A 37 12.15 12.62 -9.97
CA THR A 37 12.05 13.92 -10.66
C THR A 37 12.43 15.07 -9.72
N PHE A 38 12.00 15.01 -8.46
CA PHE A 38 12.38 15.98 -7.44
C PHE A 38 13.90 16.05 -7.24
N GLY A 39 14.58 14.91 -7.11
CA GLY A 39 16.04 14.84 -6.98
C GLY A 39 16.75 15.49 -8.18
N ASN A 40 16.32 15.15 -9.40
CA ASN A 40 16.86 15.73 -10.63
C ASN A 40 16.69 17.26 -10.67
N HIS A 41 15.50 17.75 -10.32
CA HIS A 41 15.22 19.19 -10.31
C HIS A 41 16.04 19.95 -9.27
N VAL A 42 16.30 19.35 -8.10
CA VAL A 42 17.18 19.96 -7.09
C VAL A 42 18.62 20.05 -7.61
N GLN A 43 19.11 19.00 -8.27
CA GLN A 43 20.44 19.00 -8.88
C GLN A 43 20.57 20.05 -10.00
N ASP A 44 19.54 20.16 -10.86
CA ASP A 44 19.49 21.16 -11.93
C ASP A 44 19.48 22.58 -11.36
N ALA A 45 18.70 22.82 -10.29
CA ALA A 45 18.66 24.10 -9.60
C ALA A 45 20.02 24.46 -8.99
N GLY A 46 20.72 23.50 -8.37
CA GLY A 46 22.06 23.71 -7.82
C GLY A 46 23.07 24.07 -8.91
N THR A 47 23.02 23.38 -10.04
CA THR A 47 23.87 23.67 -11.21
C THR A 47 23.59 25.06 -11.78
N ALA A 48 22.32 25.40 -11.98
CA ALA A 48 21.90 26.69 -12.54
C ALA A 48 22.22 27.87 -11.62
N ALA A 49 22.14 27.67 -10.31
CA ALA A 49 22.45 28.71 -9.33
C ALA A 49 23.95 29.09 -9.30
N ALA A 50 24.84 28.16 -9.69
CA ALA A 50 26.29 28.36 -9.75
C ALA A 50 26.89 29.02 -8.48
N SER A 51 26.34 28.67 -7.32
CA SER A 51 26.63 29.32 -6.03
C SER A 51 26.85 28.27 -4.96
N GLY A 52 28.04 28.27 -4.35
CA GLY A 52 28.41 27.33 -3.29
C GLY A 52 27.40 27.29 -2.14
N PRO A 53 27.04 28.43 -1.52
CA PRO A 53 26.04 28.45 -0.45
C PRO A 53 24.66 27.92 -0.85
N ILE A 54 24.21 28.19 -2.09
CA ILE A 54 22.91 27.67 -2.58
C ILE A 54 23.01 26.16 -2.78
N GLY A 55 24.12 25.67 -3.35
CA GLY A 55 24.38 24.24 -3.49
C GLY A 55 24.32 23.50 -2.16
N THR A 56 25.01 24.01 -1.13
CA THR A 56 24.97 23.44 0.22
C THR A 56 23.56 23.41 0.80
N ALA A 57 22.80 24.51 0.68
CA ALA A 57 21.43 24.55 1.20
C ALA A 57 20.49 23.54 0.51
N LEU A 58 20.67 23.33 -0.80
CA LEU A 58 19.91 22.33 -1.57
C LEU A 58 20.30 20.90 -1.18
N GLU A 59 21.59 20.65 -0.94
CA GLU A 59 22.09 19.35 -0.46
C GLU A 59 21.52 19.02 0.93
N GLU A 60 21.55 19.98 1.86
CA GLU A 60 20.95 19.84 3.19
C GLU A 60 19.45 19.57 3.11
N PHE A 61 18.74 20.27 2.21
CA PHE A 61 17.30 20.06 1.99
C PHE A 61 16.99 18.64 1.51
N VAL A 62 17.77 18.13 0.54
CA VAL A 62 17.62 16.74 0.07
C VAL A 62 17.99 15.75 1.16
N GLY A 63 19.04 16.03 1.94
CA GLY A 63 19.46 15.18 3.06
C GLY A 63 18.38 15.04 4.13
N GLU A 64 17.73 16.15 4.51
CA GLU A 64 16.68 16.16 5.53
C GLU A 64 15.41 15.46 5.05
N TYR A 65 14.91 15.81 3.86
CA TYR A 65 13.60 15.34 3.41
C TYR A 65 13.65 14.05 2.59
N GLY A 66 14.79 13.71 1.99
CA GLY A 66 14.92 12.54 1.10
C GLY A 66 14.51 11.23 1.77
N THR A 67 14.92 11.02 3.02
CA THR A 67 14.51 9.84 3.80
C THR A 67 13.01 9.83 4.04
N THR A 68 12.42 10.97 4.46
CA THR A 68 10.96 11.07 4.68
C THR A 68 10.17 10.80 3.41
N LEU A 69 10.64 11.29 2.26
CA LEU A 69 10.03 11.02 0.95
C LEU A 69 10.01 9.51 0.64
N GLN A 70 11.13 8.82 0.85
CA GLN A 70 11.22 7.37 0.66
C GLN A 70 10.32 6.60 1.66
N GLU A 71 10.28 7.02 2.92
CA GLU A 71 9.42 6.42 3.93
C GLU A 71 7.93 6.53 3.59
N MET A 72 7.49 7.61 2.93
CA MET A 72 6.10 7.73 2.48
C MET A 72 5.73 6.65 1.47
N VAL A 73 6.62 6.32 0.54
CA VAL A 73 6.42 5.20 -0.41
C VAL A 73 6.33 3.89 0.36
N LEU A 74 7.27 3.64 1.28
CA LEU A 74 7.32 2.39 2.06
C LEU A 74 6.08 2.22 2.94
N LYS A 75 5.64 3.28 3.63
CA LYS A 75 4.42 3.27 4.45
C LYS A 75 3.19 3.02 3.61
N SER A 76 3.08 3.66 2.45
CA SER A 76 1.94 3.45 1.53
C SER A 76 1.91 2.02 1.01
N GLY A 77 3.06 1.47 0.61
CA GLY A 77 3.18 0.05 0.21
C GLY A 77 2.85 -0.93 1.34
N SER A 78 3.23 -0.61 2.57
CA SER A 78 2.87 -1.37 3.77
C SER A 78 1.36 -1.38 4.01
N CYS A 79 0.69 -0.23 3.89
CA CYS A 79 -0.78 -0.15 4.02
C CYS A 79 -1.49 -0.98 2.95
N ILE A 80 -1.05 -0.86 1.69
CA ILE A 80 -1.57 -1.67 0.58
C ILE A 80 -1.45 -3.17 0.90
N ARG A 81 -0.27 -3.63 1.31
CA ARG A 81 -0.04 -5.03 1.69
C ARG A 81 -0.96 -5.46 2.82
N GLY A 82 -1.06 -4.66 3.88
CA GLY A 82 -1.95 -4.93 5.00
C GLY A 82 -3.42 -5.08 4.59
N CYS A 83 -3.90 -4.26 3.66
CA CYS A 83 -5.26 -4.39 3.11
C CYS A 83 -5.46 -5.71 2.34
N VAL A 84 -4.47 -6.12 1.54
CA VAL A 84 -4.51 -7.39 0.80
C VAL A 84 -4.52 -8.58 1.77
N ASP A 85 -3.65 -8.54 2.78
CA ASP A 85 -3.53 -9.60 3.78
C ASP A 85 -4.83 -9.73 4.60
N ALA A 86 -5.40 -8.60 5.05
CA ALA A 86 -6.66 -8.59 5.78
C ALA A 86 -7.83 -9.12 4.95
N THR A 87 -7.90 -8.76 3.66
CA THR A 87 -8.95 -9.26 2.74
C THR A 87 -8.79 -10.76 2.50
N SER A 88 -7.56 -11.24 2.38
CA SER A 88 -7.25 -12.68 2.25
C SER A 88 -7.65 -13.45 3.51
N ALA A 89 -7.34 -12.93 4.69
CA ALA A 89 -7.74 -13.52 5.97
C ALA A 89 -9.28 -13.59 6.11
N TYR A 90 -9.99 -12.55 5.69
CA TYR A 90 -11.46 -12.55 5.68
C TYR A 90 -12.05 -13.65 4.79
N MET A 91 -11.57 -13.77 3.55
CA MET A 91 -12.03 -14.81 2.63
C MET A 91 -11.74 -16.22 3.15
N ASN A 92 -10.53 -16.44 3.68
CA ASN A 92 -10.15 -17.74 4.25
C ASN A 92 -11.00 -18.11 5.47
N GLY A 93 -11.32 -17.14 6.33
CA GLY A 93 -12.24 -17.36 7.45
C GLY A 93 -13.64 -17.77 6.99
N ASN A 94 -14.17 -17.13 5.96
CA ASN A 94 -15.46 -17.50 5.36
C ASN A 94 -15.45 -18.91 4.76
N LEU A 95 -14.37 -19.29 4.09
CA LEU A 95 -14.21 -20.64 3.55
C LEU A 95 -14.19 -21.70 4.66
N GLN A 96 -13.49 -21.44 5.78
CA GLN A 96 -13.47 -22.35 6.92
C GLN A 96 -14.86 -22.50 7.54
N MET A 97 -15.57 -21.39 7.80
CA MET A 97 -16.94 -21.45 8.33
C MET A 97 -17.90 -22.18 7.39
N ALA A 98 -17.75 -22.01 6.07
CA ALA A 98 -18.54 -22.74 5.08
C ALA A 98 -18.25 -24.24 5.11
N SER A 99 -16.96 -24.63 5.22
CA SER A 99 -16.55 -26.03 5.37
C SER A 99 -17.13 -26.66 6.62
N ASP A 100 -17.05 -25.97 7.76
CA ASP A 100 -17.59 -26.47 9.04
C ASP A 100 -19.12 -26.61 8.99
N ALA A 101 -19.81 -25.63 8.39
CA ALA A 101 -21.26 -25.68 8.19
C ALA A 101 -21.67 -26.83 7.27
N GLN A 102 -20.92 -27.09 6.20
CA GLN A 102 -21.15 -28.24 5.31
C GLN A 102 -20.87 -29.57 6.02
N GLY A 103 -19.79 -29.66 6.80
CA GLY A 103 -19.45 -30.86 7.57
C GLY A 103 -20.48 -31.18 8.65
N ASN A 104 -21.10 -30.16 9.23
CA ASN A 104 -22.17 -30.31 10.22
C ASN A 104 -23.59 -30.39 9.60
N ALA A 105 -23.73 -30.13 8.30
CA ALA A 105 -25.02 -30.19 7.62
C ALA A 105 -25.52 -31.64 7.56
N GLY A 106 -26.71 -31.89 8.11
CA GLY A 106 -27.28 -33.24 8.18
C GLY A 106 -26.82 -34.07 9.38
N ASN A 107 -25.99 -33.53 10.28
CA ASN A 107 -25.72 -34.17 11.57
C ASN A 107 -26.92 -34.00 12.51
N ILE A 108 -27.65 -35.08 12.76
CA ILE A 108 -28.89 -35.12 13.55
C ILE A 108 -28.64 -35.42 15.03
N GLU A 109 -27.40 -35.73 15.43
CA GLU A 109 -27.08 -36.15 16.80
C GLU A 109 -27.31 -35.05 17.86
N ASN A 110 -27.40 -33.79 17.43
CA ASN A 110 -27.69 -32.64 18.31
C ASN A 110 -29.16 -32.18 18.28
N LEU A 111 -30.07 -32.96 17.67
CA LEU A 111 -31.50 -32.61 17.56
C LEU A 111 -32.37 -33.17 18.69
N GLY A 112 -31.83 -33.96 19.62
CA GLY A 112 -32.58 -34.44 20.79
C GLY A 112 -33.89 -35.18 20.45
N LEU A 113 -33.94 -35.82 19.28
CA LEU A 113 -35.03 -36.63 18.77
C LEU A 113 -34.64 -38.12 18.79
#